data_AF-A0ABD0RC73-F1
#
_entry.id   AF-A0ABD0RC73-F1
#
_cell.length_a   1.000
_cell.length_b   1.000
_cell.length_c   1.000
_cell.angle_alpha   90.00
_cell.angle_beta   90.00
_cell.angle_gamma   90.00
#
_symmetry.space_group_name_H-M   'P 1'
#
loop_
_entity.id
_entity.type
_entity.pdbx_description
1 polymer ?
#
loop_
_entity_poly.entity_id
_entity_poly.type
_entity_poly.pdbx_seq_one_letter_code
_entity_poly.pdbx_strand_id
1 'polypeptide(L)'
;RTGRYTLIEKWRETERHLAPHENPVVSLNKWGQYASDVQLVLQRTGPSLSERPTSDTSARAPERSLYRQSLPPMAKLRPTANDRSLKRREPKRKSLTFTGGAKGLREIFGKNREGEAKQRTVNTNRSSTPAPTQELSRLVQLQKDKLRILEQKLQRCETELQQQLTEEEEEELVQLEQQVRRNEAEMKEHEFWENELKIEQDNERQLREQLQELRSRVQECEEQLGEYLARIQCMEAGLEAERLQQELMETRLADEMEARAELDLQVQQAARLESSCRVVELSLGQSNIRLQ
;
A
#
# COMPACT_ATOMS: atom_id res chain seq x y z
N ARG A 1 30.11 -1.23 9.30
CA ARG A 1 28.88 -0.43 9.09
C ARG A 1 27.70 -1.40 8.93
N THR A 2 26.70 -1.36 9.80
CA THR A 2 25.55 -2.29 9.78
C THR A 2 24.42 -1.75 8.89
N GLY A 3 23.65 -2.62 8.25
CA GLY A 3 22.60 -2.21 7.30
C GLY A 3 22.08 -3.35 6.43
N ARG A 4 21.20 -3.03 5.48
CA ARG A 4 20.71 -3.99 4.49
C ARG A 4 21.65 -4.03 3.29
N TYR A 5 22.19 -5.21 3.01
CA TYR A 5 23.10 -5.46 1.89
C TYR A 5 22.58 -6.62 1.04
N THR A 6 22.98 -6.63 -0.21
CA THR A 6 22.81 -7.73 -1.16
C THR A 6 24.16 -8.11 -1.72
N LEU A 7 24.39 -9.41 -1.89
CA LEU A 7 25.62 -9.92 -2.49
C LEU A 7 25.38 -10.14 -3.99
N ILE A 8 26.31 -9.68 -4.83
CA ILE A 8 26.20 -9.76 -6.29
C ILE A 8 27.39 -10.54 -6.82
N GLU A 9 27.13 -11.51 -7.69
CA GLU A 9 28.12 -12.22 -8.47
C GLU A 9 28.31 -11.49 -9.79
N LYS A 10 29.53 -11.01 -10.04
CA LYS A 10 29.89 -10.35 -11.28
C LYS A 10 30.90 -11.20 -12.04
N TRP A 11 30.55 -11.57 -13.26
CA TRP A 11 31.44 -12.24 -14.19
C TRP A 11 31.37 -11.51 -15.53
N ARG A 12 32.48 -10.89 -15.94
CA ARG A 12 32.54 -10.01 -17.13
C ARG A 12 31.45 -8.93 -17.10
N GLU A 13 30.51 -8.98 -18.04
CA GLU A 13 29.38 -8.04 -18.17
C GLU A 13 28.08 -8.60 -17.57
N THR A 14 28.12 -9.79 -16.99
CA THR A 14 26.95 -10.43 -16.37
C THR A 14 26.98 -10.22 -14.86
N GLU A 15 25.90 -9.65 -14.34
CA GLU A 15 25.68 -9.45 -12.90
C GLU A 15 24.47 -10.25 -12.44
N ARG A 16 24.63 -11.02 -11.37
CA ARG A 16 23.58 -11.82 -10.76
C ARG A 16 23.47 -11.51 -9.28
N HIS A 17 22.27 -11.17 -8.83
CA HIS A 17 21.98 -10.97 -7.41
C HIS A 17 21.78 -12.30 -6.70
N LEU A 18 22.51 -12.52 -5.60
CA LEU A 18 22.31 -13.67 -4.72
C LEU A 18 21.13 -13.43 -3.77
N ALA A 19 20.28 -14.44 -3.63
CA ALA A 19 19.20 -14.38 -2.66
C ALA A 19 19.73 -14.52 -1.22
N PRO A 20 19.03 -14.00 -0.19
CA PRO A 20 19.52 -14.02 1.19
C PRO A 20 19.75 -15.43 1.78
N HIS A 21 19.14 -16.45 1.19
CA HIS A 21 19.24 -17.85 1.61
C HIS A 21 20.23 -18.66 0.77
N GLU A 22 20.83 -18.08 -0.27
CA GLU A 22 21.85 -18.75 -1.08
C GLU A 22 23.23 -18.64 -0.41
N ASN A 23 23.99 -19.74 -0.42
CA ASN A 23 25.34 -19.76 0.11
C ASN A 23 26.34 -19.30 -0.97
N PRO A 24 27.16 -18.25 -0.72
CA PRO A 24 28.08 -17.70 -1.72
C PRO A 24 29.13 -18.71 -2.19
N VAL A 25 29.58 -19.62 -1.33
CA VAL A 25 30.55 -20.65 -1.69
C VAL A 25 29.91 -21.68 -2.63
N VAL A 26 28.66 -22.05 -2.37
CA VAL A 26 27.92 -22.98 -3.24
C VAL A 26 27.64 -22.34 -4.60
N SER A 27 27.30 -21.06 -4.63
CA SER A 27 27.06 -20.35 -5.90
C SER A 27 28.34 -20.13 -6.70
N LEU A 28 29.48 -19.82 -6.06
CA LEU A 28 30.79 -19.79 -6.72
C LEU A 28 31.19 -21.16 -7.28
N ASN A 29 30.92 -22.25 -6.56
CA ASN A 29 31.23 -23.60 -7.04
C ASN A 29 30.49 -23.98 -8.32
N LYS A 30 29.32 -23.37 -8.60
CA LYS A 30 28.61 -23.58 -9.88
C LYS A 30 29.41 -23.08 -11.09
N TRP A 31 30.34 -22.15 -10.90
CA TRP A 31 31.22 -21.64 -11.96
C TRP A 31 32.44 -22.54 -12.22
N GLY A 32 32.71 -23.52 -11.36
CA GLY A 32 33.79 -24.48 -11.54
C GLY A 32 35.16 -23.83 -11.72
N GLN A 33 35.84 -24.16 -12.82
CA GLN A 33 37.17 -23.61 -13.14
C GLN A 33 37.19 -22.09 -13.36
N TYR A 34 36.03 -21.47 -13.60
CA TYR A 34 35.91 -20.01 -13.78
C TYR A 34 35.59 -19.28 -12.48
N ALA A 35 35.49 -19.97 -11.34
CA ALA A 35 35.19 -19.35 -10.05
C ALA A 35 36.23 -18.29 -9.64
N SER A 36 37.48 -18.42 -10.08
CA SER A 36 38.53 -17.41 -9.88
C SER A 36 38.23 -16.07 -10.55
N ASP A 37 37.43 -16.09 -11.62
CA ASP A 37 37.14 -14.92 -12.44
C ASP A 37 35.84 -14.24 -12.00
N VAL A 38 35.10 -14.84 -11.06
CA VAL A 38 33.85 -14.30 -10.51
C VAL A 38 34.17 -13.42 -9.31
N GLN A 39 33.68 -12.18 -9.33
CA GLN A 39 33.82 -11.24 -8.23
C GLN A 39 32.54 -11.18 -7.41
N LEU A 40 32.67 -11.27 -6.09
CA LEU A 40 31.57 -11.02 -5.16
C LEU A 40 31.58 -9.56 -4.71
N VAL A 41 30.53 -8.83 -5.05
CA VAL A 41 30.35 -7.41 -4.71
C VAL A 41 29.25 -7.28 -3.66
N LEU A 42 29.59 -6.70 -2.52
CA LEU A 42 28.62 -6.41 -1.46
C LEU A 42 28.00 -5.02 -1.69
N GLN A 43 26.76 -5.00 -2.18
CA GLN A 43 26.05 -3.76 -2.47
C GLN A 43 25.09 -3.41 -1.33
N ARG A 44 25.10 -2.15 -0.91
CA ARG A 44 24.19 -1.63 0.10
C ARG A 44 22.85 -1.24 -0.54
N THR A 45 21.75 -1.82 -0.06
CA THR A 45 20.42 -1.66 -0.66
C THR A 45 19.39 -0.99 0.24
N GLY A 46 19.79 -0.52 1.43
CA GLY A 46 18.92 0.24 2.33
C GLY A 46 19.59 1.45 3.00
N PRO A 47 18.80 2.45 3.43
CA PRO A 47 19.30 3.57 4.24
C PRO A 47 19.82 3.02 5.57
N SER A 48 20.98 3.49 6.02
CA SER A 48 21.55 3.08 7.31
C SER A 48 20.82 3.85 8.39
N LEU A 49 20.53 3.20 9.52
CA LEU A 49 19.89 3.83 10.68
C LEU A 49 20.75 4.91 11.37
N SER A 50 21.90 5.30 10.79
CA SER A 50 22.90 6.16 11.43
C SER A 50 23.48 7.26 10.54
N GLU A 51 23.17 7.33 9.23
CA GLU A 51 23.67 8.42 8.37
C GLU A 51 22.51 9.31 7.92
N ARG A 52 22.41 10.47 8.57
CA ARG A 52 21.77 11.68 8.06
C ARG A 52 22.44 12.00 6.71
N PRO A 53 21.70 12.32 5.63
CA PRO A 53 22.35 12.54 4.34
C PRO A 53 23.12 13.86 4.38
N THR A 54 24.45 13.78 4.43
CA THR A 54 25.30 14.88 3.99
C THR A 54 25.39 14.82 2.47
N SER A 55 24.92 15.88 1.84
CA SER A 55 25.07 16.21 0.43
C SER A 55 26.55 16.27 0.07
N ASP A 56 27.08 15.19 -0.49
CA ASP A 56 28.11 15.19 -1.53
C ASP A 56 28.59 13.76 -1.75
N THR A 57 28.21 13.16 -2.87
CA THR A 57 29.13 12.43 -3.77
C THR A 57 28.30 12.05 -4.99
N SER A 58 28.68 12.65 -6.11
CA SER A 58 28.17 12.34 -7.44
C SER A 58 28.52 10.92 -7.87
N ALA A 59 27.72 10.44 -8.82
CA ALA A 59 27.98 9.35 -9.77
C ALA A 59 27.53 7.92 -9.40
N ARG A 60 26.57 7.47 -10.22
CA ARG A 60 26.08 6.11 -10.50
C ARG A 60 25.16 5.47 -9.46
N ALA A 61 23.89 5.85 -9.58
CA ALA A 61 22.77 4.99 -9.22
C ALA A 61 22.83 3.69 -10.05
N PRO A 62 22.72 2.50 -9.45
CA PRO A 62 22.47 1.27 -10.21
C PRO A 62 21.02 1.28 -10.66
N GLU A 63 20.81 0.98 -11.94
CA GLU A 63 19.51 0.81 -12.58
C GLU A 63 18.62 -0.13 -11.75
N ARG A 64 17.47 0.38 -11.31
CA ARG A 64 16.45 -0.42 -10.65
C ARG A 64 15.20 -0.40 -11.52
N SER A 65 15.00 -1.51 -12.25
CA SER A 65 13.72 -2.06 -12.76
C SER A 65 12.68 -1.06 -13.29
N LEU A 66 12.45 -1.11 -14.60
CA LEU A 66 11.55 -0.30 -15.43
C LEU A 66 10.03 -0.43 -15.16
N TYR A 67 9.60 -0.71 -13.93
CA TYR A 67 8.17 -0.68 -13.57
C TYR A 67 7.99 0.05 -12.23
N ARG A 68 7.78 1.37 -12.36
CA ARG A 68 7.32 2.38 -11.39
C ARG A 68 7.68 2.16 -9.90
N GLN A 69 8.75 2.82 -9.48
CA GLN A 69 9.11 3.04 -8.07
C GLN A 69 8.48 4.32 -7.49
N SER A 70 7.15 4.48 -7.52
CA SER A 70 6.52 5.67 -6.91
C SER A 70 6.10 5.49 -5.45
N LEU A 71 6.32 4.32 -4.85
CA LEU A 71 6.03 4.10 -3.44
C LEU A 71 7.31 4.16 -2.60
N PRO A 72 7.50 5.18 -1.73
CA PRO A 72 8.55 5.14 -0.71
C PRO A 72 8.36 3.92 0.19
N PRO A 73 9.44 3.41 0.81
CA PRO A 73 9.41 2.17 1.58
C PRO A 73 8.44 2.34 2.74
N MET A 74 7.35 1.58 2.69
CA MET A 74 6.34 1.43 3.73
C MET A 74 6.83 1.84 5.13
N ALA A 75 6.40 3.03 5.57
CA ALA A 75 6.37 3.37 6.98
C ALA A 75 5.63 2.24 7.69
N LYS A 76 6.30 1.61 8.66
CA LYS A 76 5.83 0.42 9.36
C LYS A 76 4.52 0.71 10.10
N LEU A 77 3.38 0.49 9.45
CA LEU A 77 2.14 0.19 10.15
C LEU A 77 2.26 -1.24 10.65
N ARG A 78 2.74 -1.39 11.89
CA ARG A 78 2.56 -2.63 12.66
C ARG A 78 1.09 -2.69 13.08
N PRO A 79 0.35 -3.77 12.76
CA PRO A 79 -0.85 -4.11 13.50
C PRO A 79 -0.41 -4.76 14.80
N THR A 80 -0.49 -4.04 15.92
CA THR A 80 -0.49 -4.73 17.23
C THR A 80 -1.87 -5.32 17.41
N ALA A 81 -1.99 -6.59 17.07
CA ALA A 81 -3.08 -7.44 17.55
C ALA A 81 -3.02 -7.47 19.08
N ASN A 82 -3.81 -6.61 19.71
CA ASN A 82 -4.49 -6.95 20.95
C ASN A 82 -5.75 -6.11 21.08
N ASP A 83 -6.83 -6.78 20.74
CA ASP A 83 -8.18 -6.50 21.17
C ASP A 83 -8.22 -6.28 22.69
N ARG A 84 -8.64 -5.06 23.10
CA ARG A 84 -9.57 -4.80 24.22
C ARG A 84 -9.73 -3.29 24.44
N SER A 85 -10.91 -2.81 24.06
CA SER A 85 -11.67 -1.69 24.63
C SER A 85 -10.90 -0.55 25.29
N LEU A 86 -10.74 0.59 24.60
CA LEU A 86 -10.53 1.87 25.28
C LEU A 86 -11.37 2.97 24.63
N LYS A 87 -12.54 3.18 25.24
CA LYS A 87 -13.35 4.39 25.09
C LYS A 87 -12.45 5.62 25.22
N ARG A 88 -12.60 6.53 24.26
CA ARG A 88 -12.39 7.99 24.34
C ARG A 88 -12.21 8.47 25.79
N ARG A 89 -10.95 8.66 26.23
CA ARG A 89 -10.65 9.37 27.47
C ARG A 89 -10.20 10.78 27.11
N GLU A 90 -11.12 11.72 27.29
CA GLU A 90 -10.79 13.14 27.37
C GLU A 90 -9.75 13.38 28.49
N PRO A 91 -8.82 14.32 28.34
CA PRO A 91 -7.86 14.67 29.38
C PRO A 91 -8.61 15.11 30.66
N LYS A 92 -8.45 14.31 31.72
CA LYS A 92 -8.95 14.62 33.07
C LYS A 92 -8.35 15.97 33.53
N ARG A 93 -9.19 17.00 33.58
CA ARG A 93 -8.96 18.19 34.40
C ARG A 93 -8.64 17.74 35.82
N LYS A 94 -7.39 17.92 36.25
CA LYS A 94 -7.02 17.82 37.67
C LYS A 94 -7.43 19.13 38.32
N SER A 95 -8.60 19.17 38.94
CA SER A 95 -8.91 20.17 39.96
C SER A 95 -8.17 19.78 41.23
N LEU A 96 -7.00 20.38 41.47
CA LEU A 96 -6.37 20.35 42.77
C LEU A 96 -6.93 21.51 43.59
N THR A 97 -8.04 21.26 44.26
CA THR A 97 -8.54 22.09 45.37
C THR A 97 -7.65 21.79 46.57
N PHE A 98 -6.71 22.70 46.89
CA PHE A 98 -6.01 22.66 48.17
C PHE A 98 -6.86 23.38 49.22
N THR A 99 -7.68 22.62 49.95
CA THR A 99 -8.17 23.04 51.27
C THR A 99 -7.16 22.59 52.31
N GLY A 100 -6.37 23.53 52.82
CA GLY A 100 -5.42 23.33 53.92
C GLY A 100 -5.18 24.65 54.62
N GLY A 101 -5.90 24.87 55.72
CA GLY A 101 -5.90 26.15 56.44
C GLY A 101 -4.76 26.35 57.43
N ALA A 102 -4.77 27.59 57.92
CA ALA A 102 -4.24 28.12 59.17
C ALA A 102 -2.79 28.65 59.22
N LYS A 103 -2.69 29.80 59.91
CA LYS A 103 -1.53 30.56 60.37
C LYS A 103 -0.93 31.45 59.26
N GLY A 104 -0.98 32.77 59.30
CA GLY A 104 -1.23 33.70 60.39
C GLY A 104 -0.31 34.89 60.12
N LEU A 105 -0.84 35.95 59.50
CA LEU A 105 -0.10 37.14 59.07
C LEU A 105 0.44 38.01 60.25
N ARG A 106 0.60 37.43 61.44
CA ARG A 106 1.13 38.06 62.65
C ARG A 106 2.57 37.68 62.99
N GLU A 107 3.22 36.83 62.20
CA GLU A 107 4.65 36.48 62.40
C GLU A 107 5.63 37.35 61.59
N ILE A 108 5.17 38.09 60.58
CA ILE A 108 6.07 38.89 59.71
C ILE A 108 6.37 40.29 60.31
N PHE A 109 5.52 40.80 61.22
CA PHE A 109 5.59 42.19 61.70
C PHE A 109 5.70 42.37 63.23
N GLY A 110 6.01 41.31 64.01
CA GLY A 110 5.89 41.38 65.47
C GLY A 110 7.09 40.87 66.25
N LYS A 111 8.14 41.66 66.40
CA LYS A 111 9.07 41.60 67.55
C LYS A 111 9.89 42.88 67.66
N ASN A 112 9.25 43.91 68.23
CA ASN A 112 9.98 44.97 68.94
C ASN A 112 9.78 44.64 70.42
N ARG A 113 10.82 44.17 71.09
CA ARG A 113 10.81 43.93 72.54
C ARG A 113 12.05 44.56 73.12
N GLU A 114 11.78 45.55 73.95
CA GLU A 114 12.71 46.39 74.71
C GLU A 114 13.72 45.55 75.49
N GLY A 115 14.98 45.96 75.41
CA GLY A 115 16.02 45.59 76.36
C GLY A 115 16.48 46.85 77.07
N GLU A 116 15.93 47.12 78.25
CA GLU A 116 16.58 47.98 79.23
C GLU A 116 17.89 47.33 79.67
N ALA A 117 19.01 48.04 79.49
CA ALA A 117 20.26 47.75 80.17
C ALA A 117 20.81 49.06 80.76
N LYS A 118 20.78 49.13 82.09
CA LYS A 118 21.32 50.20 82.93
C LYS A 118 22.82 50.01 83.13
N GLN A 119 23.52 51.13 83.36
CA GLN A 119 24.91 51.32 83.81
C GLN A 119 25.98 51.24 82.70
N ARG A 120 26.93 52.19 82.57
CA ARG A 120 27.65 52.91 83.62
C ARG A 120 28.26 54.21 83.05
N THR A 121 28.20 55.26 83.84
CA THR A 121 28.87 56.55 83.69
C THR A 121 30.39 56.39 83.64
N VAL A 122 31.04 56.91 82.60
CA VAL A 122 32.40 57.45 82.68
C VAL A 122 32.42 58.76 81.90
N ASN A 123 32.78 59.80 82.64
CA ASN A 123 32.84 61.19 82.22
C ASN A 123 34.13 61.47 81.45
N THR A 124 34.09 62.53 80.63
CA THR A 124 35.23 63.36 80.21
C THR A 124 35.98 62.93 78.93
N ASN A 125 35.55 63.41 77.75
CA ASN A 125 36.13 64.65 77.20
C ASN A 125 35.43 65.16 75.94
N ARG A 126 35.47 66.48 75.81
CA ARG A 126 34.74 67.33 74.87
C ARG A 126 35.22 67.18 73.43
N SER A 127 34.28 67.05 72.49
CA SER A 127 34.37 67.70 71.18
C SER A 127 32.98 67.81 70.53
N SER A 128 32.47 69.05 70.50
CA SER A 128 31.42 69.62 69.62
C SER A 128 30.13 68.81 69.39
N THR A 129 29.06 69.14 70.13
CA THR A 129 27.68 68.86 69.69
C THR A 129 27.32 69.76 68.51
N PRO A 130 27.01 69.21 67.32
CA PRO A 130 26.45 70.01 66.24
C PRO A 130 25.03 70.46 66.61
N ALA A 131 24.57 71.60 66.09
CA ALA A 131 23.22 72.08 66.34
C ALA A 131 22.16 71.06 65.85
N PRO A 132 20.97 70.94 66.50
CA PRO A 132 19.94 69.95 66.13
C PRO A 132 19.49 70.04 64.65
N THR A 133 19.66 71.19 64.02
CA THR A 133 19.44 71.41 62.58
C THR A 133 20.47 70.71 61.68
N GLN A 134 21.72 70.53 62.13
CA GLN A 134 22.76 69.80 61.39
C GLN A 134 22.54 68.29 61.41
N GLU A 135 22.05 67.73 62.52
CA GLU A 135 21.72 66.30 62.62
C GLU A 135 20.52 65.93 61.73
N LEU A 136 19.49 66.77 61.73
CA LEU A 136 18.31 66.61 60.86
C LEU A 136 18.70 66.71 59.38
N SER A 137 19.58 67.64 59.03
CA SER A 137 20.13 67.76 57.66
C SER A 137 20.92 66.51 57.24
N ARG A 138 21.73 65.94 58.15
CA ARG A 138 22.43 64.66 57.91
C ARG A 138 21.45 63.51 57.71
N LEU A 139 20.38 63.44 58.51
CA LEU A 139 19.37 62.40 58.39
C LEU A 139 18.57 62.52 57.07
N VAL A 140 18.22 63.74 56.68
CA VAL A 140 17.57 64.02 55.38
C VAL A 140 18.51 63.64 54.24
N GLN A 141 19.80 63.93 54.34
CA GLN A 141 20.77 63.50 53.33
C GLN A 141 20.86 61.98 53.24
N LEU A 142 20.94 61.29 54.38
CA LEU A 142 20.94 59.84 54.45
C LEU A 142 19.66 59.22 53.86
N GLN A 143 18.50 59.84 54.12
CA GLN A 143 17.23 59.43 53.53
C GLN A 143 17.19 59.65 52.02
N LYS A 144 17.71 60.76 51.51
CA LYS A 144 17.85 61.02 50.06
C LYS A 144 18.76 60.01 49.39
N ASP A 145 19.89 59.71 50.01
CA ASP A 145 20.85 58.72 49.48
C ASP A 145 20.23 57.31 49.48
N LYS A 146 19.48 56.96 50.53
CA LYS A 146 18.73 55.69 50.61
C LYS A 146 17.64 55.60 49.54
N LEU A 147 16.87 56.68 49.34
CA LEU A 147 15.86 56.76 48.27
C LEU A 147 16.50 56.58 46.89
N ARG A 148 17.61 57.26 46.62
CA ARG A 148 18.35 57.14 45.36
C ARG A 148 18.81 55.72 45.09
N ILE A 149 19.28 55.00 46.12
CA ILE A 149 19.65 53.58 46.00
C ILE A 149 18.42 52.71 45.72
N LEU A 150 17.28 52.99 46.35
CA LEU A 150 16.04 52.24 46.13
C LEU A 150 15.47 52.48 44.73
N GLU A 151 15.49 53.72 44.24
CA GLU A 151 15.08 54.06 42.87
C GLU A 151 15.94 53.33 41.83
N GLN A 152 17.27 53.29 42.04
CA GLN A 152 18.18 52.54 41.16
C GLN A 152 17.91 51.03 41.18
N LYS A 153 17.56 50.47 42.35
CA LYS A 153 17.20 49.05 42.46
C LYS A 153 15.86 48.75 41.77
N LEU A 154 14.87 49.63 41.94
CA LEU A 154 13.58 49.51 41.27
C LEU A 154 13.76 49.51 39.76
N GLN A 155 14.51 50.48 39.22
CA GLN A 155 14.79 50.57 37.78
C GLN A 155 15.50 49.32 37.25
N ARG A 156 16.47 48.78 38.00
CA ARG A 156 17.12 47.51 37.61
C ARG A 156 16.13 46.36 37.55
N CYS A 157 15.31 46.19 38.59
CA CYS A 157 14.28 45.15 38.60
C CYS A 157 13.25 45.33 37.47
N GLU A 158 12.85 46.57 37.16
CA GLU A 158 11.96 46.87 36.04
C GLU A 158 12.60 46.48 34.70
N THR A 159 13.88 46.81 34.47
CA THR A 159 14.59 46.40 33.25
C THR A 159 14.82 44.90 33.16
N GLU A 160 15.09 44.24 34.29
CA GLU A 160 15.25 42.78 34.36
C GLU A 160 13.94 42.05 34.03
N LEU A 161 12.81 42.52 34.58
CA LEU A 161 11.48 41.99 34.26
C LEU A 161 11.10 42.20 32.78
N GLN A 162 11.43 43.37 32.22
CA GLN A 162 11.19 43.65 30.80
C GLN A 162 12.01 42.74 29.89
N GLN A 163 13.28 42.50 30.23
CA GLN A 163 14.16 41.57 29.50
C GLN A 163 13.65 40.13 29.57
N GLN A 164 13.25 39.66 30.76
CA GLN A 164 12.69 38.32 30.91
C GLN A 164 11.43 38.12 30.07
N LEU A 165 10.52 39.09 30.07
CA LEU A 165 9.31 39.01 29.26
C LEU A 165 9.61 38.97 27.76
N THR A 166 10.58 39.77 27.29
CA THR A 166 10.98 39.76 25.87
C THR A 166 11.68 38.46 25.48
N GLU A 167 12.53 37.91 26.35
CA GLU A 167 13.15 36.60 26.13
C GLU A 167 12.09 35.47 26.06
N GLU A 168 11.08 35.49 26.93
CA GLU A 168 9.96 34.54 26.90
C GLU A 168 9.16 34.65 25.59
N GLU A 169 8.83 35.87 25.16
CA GLU A 169 8.12 36.12 23.90
C GLU A 169 8.94 35.69 22.67
N GLU A 170 10.26 35.93 22.69
CA GLU A 170 11.17 35.47 21.62
C GLU A 170 11.27 33.95 21.56
N GLU A 171 11.36 33.27 22.71
CA GLU A 171 11.35 31.81 22.79
C GLU A 171 10.04 31.22 22.26
N GLU A 172 8.90 31.79 22.63
CA GLU A 172 7.57 31.39 22.12
C GLU A 172 7.48 31.59 20.60
N LEU A 173 7.98 32.72 20.08
CA LEU A 173 8.00 33.01 18.65
C LEU A 173 8.84 31.99 17.87
N VAL A 174 10.02 31.62 18.39
CA VAL A 174 10.87 30.57 17.78
C VAL A 174 10.18 29.21 17.78
N GLN A 175 9.49 28.85 18.88
CA GLN A 175 8.73 27.59 18.96
C GLN A 175 7.59 27.56 17.93
N LEU A 176 6.84 28.65 17.80
CA LEU A 176 5.76 28.78 16.84
C LEU A 176 6.28 28.74 15.41
N GLU A 177 7.37 29.45 15.08
CA GLU A 177 8.01 29.37 13.77
C GLU A 177 8.42 27.94 13.42
N GLN A 178 9.02 27.23 14.38
CA GLN A 178 9.43 25.86 14.16
C GLN A 178 8.22 24.95 13.93
N GLN A 179 7.11 25.19 14.64
CA GLN A 179 5.88 24.45 14.43
C GLN A 179 5.25 24.75 13.06
N VAL A 180 5.24 26.00 12.62
CA VAL A 180 4.78 26.39 11.29
C VAL A 180 5.60 25.68 10.21
N ARG A 181 6.94 25.65 10.33
CA ARG A 181 7.80 24.92 9.38
C ARG A 181 7.50 23.43 9.33
N ARG A 182 7.18 22.81 10.47
CA ARG A 182 6.75 21.39 10.52
C ARG A 182 5.42 21.20 9.82
N ASN A 183 4.42 22.00 10.18
CA ASN A 183 3.10 21.94 9.58
C ASN A 183 3.18 22.16 8.06
N GLU A 184 3.99 23.10 7.58
CA GLU A 184 4.20 23.33 6.14
C GLU A 184 4.81 22.11 5.43
N ALA A 185 5.75 21.41 6.07
CA ALA A 185 6.33 20.19 5.52
C ALA A 185 5.29 19.06 5.47
N GLU A 186 4.49 18.89 6.53
CA GLU A 186 3.39 17.92 6.59
C GLU A 186 2.31 18.21 5.54
N MET A 187 1.97 19.48 5.32
CA MET A 187 1.02 19.89 4.29
C MET A 187 1.52 19.55 2.89
N LYS A 188 2.80 19.84 2.58
CA LYS A 188 3.41 19.48 1.28
C LYS A 188 3.43 17.97 1.06
N GLU A 189 3.68 17.20 2.11
CA GLU A 189 3.63 15.74 2.05
C GLU A 189 2.20 15.26 1.79
N HIS A 190 1.20 15.84 2.47
CA HIS A 190 -0.20 15.52 2.22
C HIS A 190 -0.60 15.81 0.76
N GLU A 191 -0.27 16.99 0.25
CA GLU A 191 -0.53 17.37 -1.14
C GLU A 191 0.14 16.40 -2.13
N PHE A 192 1.37 15.97 -1.86
CA PHE A 192 2.06 14.97 -2.66
C PHE A 192 1.28 13.64 -2.68
N TRP A 193 0.83 13.16 -1.52
CA TRP A 193 0.09 11.91 -1.42
C TRP A 193 -1.30 11.97 -2.03
N GLU A 194 -1.99 13.11 -1.94
CA GLU A 194 -3.27 13.33 -2.62
C GLU A 194 -3.10 13.27 -4.14
N ASN A 195 -2.04 13.88 -4.66
CA ASN A 195 -1.72 13.83 -6.09
C ASN A 195 -1.37 12.41 -6.55
N GLU A 196 -0.53 11.68 -5.81
CA GLU A 196 -0.16 10.31 -6.17
C GLU A 196 -1.38 9.38 -6.08
N LEU A 197 -2.23 9.53 -5.06
CA LEU A 197 -3.48 8.79 -4.94
C LEU A 197 -4.40 9.07 -6.12
N LYS A 198 -4.49 10.32 -6.55
CA LYS A 198 -5.30 10.71 -7.70
C LYS A 198 -4.81 10.05 -9.00
N ILE A 199 -3.50 10.05 -9.22
CA ILE A 199 -2.87 9.38 -10.37
C ILE A 199 -3.18 7.88 -10.33
N GLU A 200 -3.03 7.23 -9.17
CA GLU A 200 -3.31 5.79 -9.05
C GLU A 200 -4.78 5.45 -9.27
N GLN A 201 -5.71 6.28 -8.77
CA GLN A 201 -7.14 6.11 -9.06
C GLN A 201 -7.44 6.25 -10.56
N ASP A 202 -6.76 7.17 -11.25
CA ASP A 202 -6.95 7.39 -12.69
C ASP A 202 -6.37 6.22 -13.50
N ASN A 203 -5.19 5.72 -13.13
CA ASN A 203 -4.58 4.51 -13.70
C ASN A 203 -5.48 3.27 -13.49
N GLU A 204 -6.02 3.10 -12.28
CA GLU A 204 -6.90 1.98 -11.95
C GLU A 204 -8.19 2.03 -12.78
N ARG A 205 -8.75 3.22 -13.03
CA ARG A 205 -9.90 3.37 -13.94
C ARG A 205 -9.55 2.97 -15.37
N GLN A 206 -8.43 3.44 -15.90
CA GLN A 206 -7.98 3.07 -17.25
C GLN A 206 -7.76 1.56 -17.39
N LEU A 207 -7.14 0.92 -16.41
CA LEU A 207 -6.94 -0.54 -16.41
C LEU A 207 -8.27 -1.30 -16.32
N ARG A 208 -9.25 -0.80 -15.55
CA ARG A 208 -10.60 -1.39 -15.50
C ARG A 208 -11.31 -1.28 -16.85
N GLU A 209 -11.21 -0.14 -17.52
CA GLU A 209 -11.77 0.08 -18.86
C GLU A 209 -11.14 -0.88 -19.88
N GLN A 210 -9.81 -0.99 -19.90
CA GLN A 210 -9.10 -1.94 -20.78
C GLN A 210 -9.49 -3.39 -20.50
N LEU A 211 -9.64 -3.79 -19.23
CA LEU A 211 -10.09 -5.12 -18.86
C LEU A 211 -11.53 -5.37 -19.32
N GLN A 212 -12.40 -4.37 -19.25
CA GLN A 212 -13.77 -4.48 -19.73
C GLN A 212 -13.82 -4.64 -21.26
N GLU A 213 -13.03 -3.87 -22.00
CA GLU A 213 -12.90 -4.00 -23.46
C GLU A 213 -12.37 -5.37 -23.87
N LEU A 214 -11.33 -5.88 -23.20
CA LEU A 214 -10.81 -7.22 -23.48
C LEU A 214 -11.87 -8.31 -23.21
N ARG A 215 -12.65 -8.15 -22.13
CA ARG A 215 -13.74 -9.08 -21.83
C ARG A 215 -14.84 -9.05 -22.89
N SER A 216 -15.24 -7.87 -23.37
CA SER A 216 -16.25 -7.77 -24.43
C SER A 216 -15.74 -8.40 -25.73
N ARG A 217 -14.47 -8.16 -26.10
CA ARG A 217 -13.86 -8.78 -27.27
C ARG A 217 -13.78 -10.31 -27.16
N VAL A 218 -13.49 -10.84 -25.97
CA VAL A 218 -13.51 -12.30 -25.74
C VAL A 218 -14.93 -12.84 -25.88
N GLN A 219 -15.94 -12.17 -25.32
CA GLN A 219 -17.34 -12.57 -25.47
C GLN A 219 -17.78 -12.55 -26.94
N GLU A 220 -17.41 -11.53 -27.71
CA GLU A 220 -17.67 -11.47 -29.15
C GLU A 220 -17.01 -12.64 -29.90
N CYS A 221 -15.78 -13.02 -29.54
CA CYS A 221 -15.12 -14.19 -30.11
C CYS A 221 -15.82 -15.50 -29.70
N GLU A 222 -16.29 -15.62 -28.47
CA GLU A 222 -17.04 -16.79 -27.98
C GLU A 222 -18.38 -16.94 -28.73
N GLU A 223 -19.09 -15.84 -28.95
CA GLU A 223 -20.33 -15.81 -29.75
C GLU A 223 -20.07 -16.22 -31.19
N GLN A 224 -19.05 -15.64 -31.84
CA GLN A 224 -18.65 -16.01 -33.21
C GLN A 224 -18.28 -17.50 -33.32
N LEU A 225 -17.53 -18.03 -32.35
CA LEU A 225 -17.24 -19.47 -32.29
C LEU A 225 -18.51 -20.30 -32.12
N GLY A 226 -19.44 -19.86 -31.29
CA GLY A 226 -20.76 -20.49 -31.14
C GLY A 226 -21.55 -20.53 -32.45
N GLU A 227 -21.56 -19.43 -33.21
CA GLU A 227 -22.20 -19.37 -34.54
C GLU A 227 -21.54 -20.33 -35.54
N TYR A 228 -20.21 -20.38 -35.58
CA TYR A 228 -19.50 -21.33 -36.45
C TYR A 228 -19.80 -22.78 -36.07
N LEU A 229 -19.83 -23.11 -34.77
CA LEU A 229 -20.18 -24.44 -34.29
C LEU A 229 -21.63 -24.81 -34.68
N ALA A 230 -22.59 -23.92 -34.47
CA ALA A 230 -23.98 -24.16 -34.86
C ALA A 230 -24.10 -24.37 -36.38
N ARG A 231 -23.35 -23.59 -37.18
CA ARG A 231 -23.32 -23.76 -38.64
C ARG A 231 -22.74 -25.11 -39.06
N ILE A 232 -21.67 -25.55 -38.41
CA ILE A 232 -21.07 -26.88 -38.64
C ILE A 232 -22.10 -27.96 -38.31
N GLN A 233 -22.74 -27.91 -37.15
CA GLN A 233 -23.77 -28.87 -36.74
C GLN A 233 -24.94 -28.94 -37.71
N CYS A 234 -25.42 -27.79 -38.21
CA CYS A 234 -26.46 -27.75 -39.24
C CYS A 234 -26.03 -28.44 -40.54
N MET A 235 -24.78 -28.22 -40.97
CA MET A 235 -24.24 -28.89 -42.17
C MET A 235 -24.06 -30.38 -41.95
N GLU A 236 -23.56 -30.81 -40.79
CA GLU A 236 -23.42 -32.22 -40.42
C GLU A 236 -24.77 -32.94 -40.41
N ALA A 237 -25.79 -32.35 -39.78
CA ALA A 237 -27.15 -32.89 -39.79
C ALA A 237 -27.74 -32.96 -41.21
N GLY A 238 -27.45 -31.97 -42.07
CA GLY A 238 -27.84 -31.99 -43.48
C GLY A 238 -27.20 -33.15 -44.25
N LEU A 239 -25.90 -33.35 -44.07
CA LEU A 239 -25.15 -34.46 -44.69
C LEU A 239 -25.64 -35.84 -44.20
N GLU A 240 -25.96 -35.97 -42.92
CA GLU A 240 -26.54 -37.21 -42.37
C GLU A 240 -27.93 -37.49 -42.97
N ALA A 241 -28.77 -36.47 -43.10
CA ALA A 241 -30.08 -36.60 -43.73
C ALA A 241 -29.97 -37.02 -45.21
N GLU A 242 -29.03 -36.43 -45.96
CA GLU A 242 -28.75 -36.82 -47.34
C GLU A 242 -28.26 -38.27 -47.45
N ARG A 243 -27.38 -38.72 -46.53
CA ARG A 243 -26.92 -40.11 -46.48
C ARG A 243 -28.07 -41.08 -46.23
N LEU A 244 -28.92 -40.81 -45.24
CA LEU A 244 -30.10 -41.65 -44.97
C LEU A 244 -31.06 -41.68 -46.15
N GLN A 245 -31.24 -40.54 -46.84
CA GLN A 245 -32.06 -40.49 -48.05
C GLN A 245 -31.46 -41.33 -49.18
N GLN A 246 -30.14 -41.29 -49.38
CA GLN A 246 -29.45 -42.12 -50.37
C GLN A 246 -29.63 -43.61 -50.05
N GLU A 247 -29.38 -44.02 -48.81
CA GLU A 247 -29.58 -45.41 -48.36
C GLU A 247 -31.03 -45.88 -48.59
N LEU A 248 -32.03 -45.03 -48.31
CA LEU A 248 -33.44 -45.35 -48.57
C LEU A 248 -33.77 -45.45 -50.06
N MET A 249 -33.12 -44.67 -50.93
CA MET A 249 -33.31 -44.79 -52.37
C MET A 249 -32.62 -46.06 -52.90
N GLU A 250 -31.44 -46.39 -52.39
CA GLU A 250 -30.73 -47.62 -52.74
C GLU A 250 -31.52 -48.86 -52.33
N THR A 251 -32.10 -48.89 -51.13
CA THR A 251 -32.95 -50.01 -50.69
C THR A 251 -34.20 -50.14 -51.56
N ARG A 252 -34.88 -49.03 -51.88
CA ARG A 252 -36.01 -49.04 -52.81
C ARG A 252 -35.64 -49.59 -54.18
N LEU A 253 -34.50 -49.18 -54.73
CA LEU A 253 -34.03 -49.69 -56.03
C LEU A 253 -33.67 -51.18 -55.94
N ALA A 254 -33.09 -51.63 -54.83
CA ALA A 254 -32.82 -53.04 -54.59
C ALA A 254 -34.13 -53.85 -54.52
N ASP A 255 -35.12 -53.38 -53.77
CA ASP A 255 -36.45 -54.01 -53.68
C ASP A 255 -37.13 -54.08 -55.07
N GLU A 256 -37.06 -53.00 -55.86
CA GLU A 256 -37.59 -52.99 -57.23
C GLU A 256 -36.86 -53.98 -58.15
N MET A 257 -35.54 -54.12 -58.01
CA MET A 257 -34.76 -55.11 -58.77
C MET A 257 -35.09 -56.54 -58.36
N GLU A 258 -35.24 -56.82 -57.07
CA GLU A 258 -35.67 -58.12 -56.57
C GLU A 258 -37.07 -58.48 -57.09
N ALA A 259 -38.03 -57.56 -57.00
CA ALA A 259 -39.38 -57.77 -57.54
C ALA A 259 -39.39 -58.04 -59.05
N ARG A 260 -38.52 -57.36 -59.83
CA ARG A 260 -38.36 -57.65 -61.27
C ARG A 260 -37.78 -59.03 -61.51
N ALA A 261 -36.77 -59.44 -60.75
CA ALA A 261 -36.19 -60.78 -60.87
C ALA A 261 -37.20 -61.88 -60.52
N GLU A 262 -38.05 -61.66 -59.50
CA GLU A 262 -39.15 -62.55 -59.17
C GLU A 262 -40.19 -62.63 -60.29
N LEU A 263 -40.57 -61.49 -60.88
CA LEU A 263 -41.49 -61.46 -62.02
C LEU A 263 -40.92 -62.22 -63.22
N ASP A 264 -39.64 -62.04 -63.55
CA ASP A 264 -38.97 -62.77 -64.63
C ASP A 264 -38.97 -64.28 -64.37
N LEU A 265 -38.75 -64.70 -63.12
CA LEU A 265 -38.85 -66.11 -62.73
C LEU A 265 -40.27 -66.65 -62.92
N GLN A 266 -41.29 -65.88 -62.52
CA GLN A 266 -42.70 -66.25 -62.74
C GLN A 266 -43.04 -66.34 -64.23
N VAL A 267 -42.56 -65.41 -65.06
CA VAL A 267 -42.73 -65.46 -66.52
C VAL A 267 -42.10 -66.72 -67.10
N GLN A 268 -40.89 -67.08 -66.66
CA GLN A 268 -40.25 -68.34 -67.08
C GLN A 268 -41.05 -69.57 -66.65
N GLN A 269 -41.58 -69.58 -65.42
CA GLN A 269 -42.43 -70.67 -64.94
C GLN A 269 -43.74 -70.77 -65.74
N ALA A 270 -44.39 -69.65 -66.03
CA ALA A 270 -45.58 -69.59 -66.87
C ALA A 270 -45.31 -70.12 -68.28
N ALA A 271 -44.20 -69.71 -68.92
CA ALA A 271 -43.80 -70.22 -70.23
C ALA A 271 -43.54 -71.74 -70.22
N ARG A 272 -42.94 -72.27 -69.13
CA ARG A 272 -42.78 -73.73 -68.96
C ARG A 272 -44.14 -74.43 -68.85
N LEU A 273 -45.06 -73.89 -68.06
CA LEU A 273 -46.41 -74.44 -67.92
C LEU A 273 -47.19 -74.39 -69.24
N GLU A 274 -47.14 -73.28 -69.98
CA GLU A 274 -47.75 -73.17 -71.31
C GLU A 274 -47.21 -74.20 -72.29
N SER A 275 -45.88 -74.40 -72.31
CA SER A 275 -45.26 -75.44 -73.14
C SER A 275 -45.76 -76.84 -72.77
N SER A 276 -45.91 -77.11 -71.46
CA SER A 276 -46.46 -78.38 -70.94
C SER A 276 -47.93 -78.54 -71.33
N CYS A 277 -48.77 -77.52 -71.13
CA CYS A 277 -50.17 -77.52 -71.55
C CYS A 277 -50.31 -77.78 -73.04
N ARG A 278 -49.50 -77.12 -73.89
CA ARG A 278 -49.50 -77.33 -75.34
C ARG A 278 -49.13 -78.76 -75.72
N VAL A 279 -48.17 -79.38 -75.02
CA VAL A 279 -47.83 -80.80 -75.22
C VAL A 279 -49.02 -81.69 -74.82
N VAL A 280 -49.68 -81.40 -73.70
CA VAL A 280 -50.88 -82.13 -73.26
C VAL A 280 -52.01 -81.99 -74.29
N GLU A 281 -52.30 -80.79 -74.79
CA GLU A 281 -53.30 -80.53 -75.83
C GLU A 281 -53.00 -81.33 -77.11
N LEU A 282 -51.75 -81.35 -77.56
CA LEU A 282 -51.32 -82.17 -78.69
C LEU A 282 -51.56 -83.66 -78.42
N SER A 283 -51.21 -84.15 -77.23
CA SER A 283 -51.45 -85.55 -76.85
C SER A 283 -52.94 -85.89 -76.75
N LEU A 284 -53.76 -84.97 -76.27
CA LEU A 284 -55.20 -85.13 -76.14
C LEU A 284 -55.85 -85.15 -77.54
N GLY A 285 -55.44 -84.25 -78.43
CA GLY A 285 -55.86 -84.26 -79.84
C GLY A 285 -55.49 -85.58 -80.54
N GLN A 286 -54.27 -86.08 -80.32
CA GLN A 286 -53.85 -87.39 -80.83
C GLN A 286 -54.68 -88.54 -80.24
N SER A 287 -55.07 -88.48 -78.97
CA SER A 287 -55.92 -89.49 -78.34
C SER A 287 -57.38 -89.43 -78.82
N ASN A 288 -57.90 -88.24 -79.12
CA ASN A 288 -59.24 -88.03 -79.66
C ASN A 288 -59.35 -88.59 -81.09
N ILE A 289 -58.31 -88.41 -81.91
CA ILE A 289 -58.20 -89.05 -83.24
C ILE A 289 -58.14 -90.58 -83.15
N ARG A 290 -57.67 -91.15 -82.03
CA ARG A 290 -57.66 -92.61 -81.81
C ARG A 290 -58.96 -93.18 -81.23
N LEU A 291 -59.90 -92.32 -80.80
CA LEU A 291 -61.17 -92.70 -80.17
C LEU A 291 -62.40 -92.48 -81.08
N GLN A 292 -62.20 -92.00 -82.31
CA GLN A 292 -63.19 -91.97 -83.40
C GLN A 292 -62.93 -93.10 -84.39
#